data_AF-A0A4Z0HCP8-F1
#
_entry.id   AF-A0A4Z0HCP8-F1
#
_cell.length_a   1.000
_cell.length_b   1.000
_cell.length_c   1.000
_cell.angle_alpha   90.00
_cell.angle_beta   90.00
_cell.angle_gamma   90.00
#
_symmetry.space_group_name_H-M   'P 1'
#
loop_
_entity.id
_entity.type
_entity.pdbx_description
1 polymer ?
#
loop_
_entity_poly.entity_id
_entity_poly.type
_entity_poly.pdbx_seq_one_letter_code
_entity_poly.pdbx_strand_id
1 'polypeptide(L)'
;MDDTRREIADVLAATGIGEQEAALRVLGCALRWAAAAVGRVDGGAGGSHALAVLYELDDALEEGRGLAEALPGLLATARPGDRVGRGTEELMRQLTEAGDRVAAEREVLEKLVAAEEALRRRLAEHEELRRQVDELRRLERLVLALDALREQQEVIGGRLAELRGRDTGVDGALRTGSDALVRLTEDQLAVLAPQTRQVLERAAKAQGALAAAEREHEASLAELASCHDRLERIQAERGSRLASLRRHAQADRELARALRGAAAAAGGTAEAQAGQHATLEEVEAVTDAIDQRLRAADEALGQVLEERGAQDTEGRVTLLRTGG
;
A
#
# COMPACT_ATOMS: atom_id res chain seq x y z
N MET A 1 -31.33 -8.29 -19.15
CA MET A 1 -29.99 -8.88 -19.43
C MET A 1 -29.94 -9.58 -20.77
N ASP A 2 -31.07 -10.09 -21.29
CA ASP A 2 -31.10 -10.80 -22.57
C ASP A 2 -31.02 -9.89 -23.81
N ASP A 3 -31.36 -8.61 -23.66
CA ASP A 3 -31.52 -7.70 -24.79
C ASP A 3 -30.19 -7.39 -25.49
N THR A 4 -29.15 -6.99 -24.74
CA THR A 4 -27.82 -6.72 -25.32
C THR A 4 -27.11 -7.97 -25.82
N ARG A 5 -27.36 -9.15 -25.22
CA ARG A 5 -26.80 -10.42 -25.70
C ARG A 5 -27.48 -10.88 -26.99
N ARG A 6 -28.79 -10.66 -27.13
CA ARG A 6 -29.53 -10.87 -28.39
C ARG A 6 -29.08 -9.89 -29.46
N GLU A 7 -28.91 -8.60 -29.13
CA GLU A 7 -28.37 -7.61 -30.07
C GLU A 7 -26.99 -8.02 -30.62
N ILE A 8 -26.10 -8.55 -29.78
CA ILE A 8 -24.79 -9.05 -30.26
C ILE A 8 -24.97 -10.25 -31.20
N ALA A 9 -25.82 -11.21 -30.85
CA ALA A 9 -26.09 -12.38 -31.69
C ALA A 9 -26.73 -11.99 -33.03
N ASP A 10 -27.65 -11.02 -33.01
CA ASP A 10 -28.34 -10.51 -34.20
C ASP A 10 -27.39 -9.76 -35.13
N VAL A 11 -26.45 -8.97 -34.58
CA VAL A 11 -25.40 -8.31 -35.38
C VAL A 11 -24.44 -9.33 -36.00
N LEU A 12 -24.09 -10.40 -35.28
CA LEU A 12 -23.25 -11.48 -35.82
C LEU A 12 -23.97 -12.34 -36.86
N ALA A 13 -25.29 -12.46 -36.78
CA ALA A 13 -26.11 -13.24 -37.71
C ALA A 13 -26.53 -12.46 -38.97
N ALA A 14 -26.38 -11.12 -38.98
CA ALA A 14 -26.78 -10.27 -40.09
C ALA A 14 -25.83 -10.45 -41.30
N THR A 15 -26.36 -11.00 -42.40
CA THR A 15 -25.65 -11.10 -43.68
C THR A 15 -25.84 -9.81 -44.48
N GLY A 16 -24.75 -9.07 -44.72
CA GLY A 16 -24.75 -7.83 -45.53
C GLY A 16 -24.06 -6.62 -44.88
N ILE A 17 -23.64 -6.74 -43.63
CA ILE A 17 -22.80 -5.75 -42.94
C ILE A 17 -21.34 -6.15 -43.16
N GLY A 18 -20.45 -5.18 -43.45
CA GLY A 18 -19.01 -5.44 -43.54
C GLY A 18 -18.45 -5.92 -42.19
N GLU A 19 -17.47 -6.82 -42.22
CA GLU A 19 -16.87 -7.42 -41.01
C GLU A 19 -16.40 -6.36 -40.00
N GLN A 20 -15.83 -5.25 -40.49
CA GLN A 20 -15.37 -4.14 -39.66
C GLN A 20 -16.53 -3.40 -38.97
N GLU A 21 -17.64 -3.20 -39.67
CA GLU A 21 -18.83 -2.54 -39.10
C GLU A 21 -19.53 -3.45 -38.09
N ALA A 22 -19.61 -4.76 -38.38
CA ALA A 22 -20.14 -5.76 -37.45
C ALA A 22 -19.29 -5.81 -36.16
N ALA A 23 -17.96 -5.84 -36.28
CA ALA A 23 -17.05 -5.86 -35.13
C ALA A 23 -17.19 -4.60 -34.24
N LEU A 24 -17.25 -3.40 -34.83
CA LEU A 24 -17.42 -2.16 -34.07
C LEU A 24 -18.80 -2.05 -33.40
N ARG A 25 -19.86 -2.55 -34.05
CA ARG A 25 -21.20 -2.64 -33.45
C ARG A 25 -21.22 -3.59 -32.26
N VAL A 26 -20.60 -4.77 -32.41
CA VAL A 26 -20.47 -5.74 -31.32
C VAL A 26 -19.68 -5.14 -30.15
N LEU A 27 -18.57 -4.45 -30.41
CA LEU A 27 -17.81 -3.74 -29.38
C LEU A 27 -18.66 -2.70 -28.64
N GLY A 28 -19.45 -1.90 -29.36
CA GLY A 28 -20.36 -0.94 -28.76
C GLY A 28 -21.41 -1.60 -27.86
N CYS A 29 -21.99 -2.73 -28.29
CA CYS A 29 -22.93 -3.51 -27.47
C CYS A 29 -22.24 -4.13 -26.24
N ALA A 30 -21.02 -4.64 -26.41
CA ALA A 30 -20.21 -5.24 -25.35
C ALA A 30 -19.86 -4.20 -24.26
N LEU A 31 -19.43 -2.99 -24.63
CA LEU A 31 -19.13 -1.91 -23.69
C LEU A 31 -20.36 -1.48 -22.89
N ARG A 32 -21.53 -1.34 -23.55
CA ARG A 32 -22.79 -1.04 -22.84
C ARG A 32 -23.15 -2.14 -21.84
N TRP A 33 -23.00 -3.39 -22.25
CA TRP A 33 -23.28 -4.53 -21.39
C TRP A 33 -22.30 -4.59 -20.20
N ALA A 34 -21.00 -4.38 -20.44
CA ALA A 34 -19.96 -4.34 -19.42
C ALA A 34 -20.21 -3.21 -18.40
N ALA A 35 -20.51 -1.99 -18.86
CA ALA A 35 -20.85 -0.88 -17.97
C ALA A 35 -22.06 -1.19 -17.07
N ALA A 36 -23.11 -1.79 -17.64
CA ALA A 36 -24.28 -2.22 -16.89
C ALA A 36 -24.00 -3.40 -15.94
N ALA A 37 -23.03 -4.27 -16.25
CA ALA A 37 -22.61 -5.36 -15.38
C ALA A 37 -21.78 -4.84 -14.19
N VAL A 38 -20.80 -3.98 -14.44
CA VAL A 38 -19.94 -3.35 -13.42
C VAL A 38 -20.77 -2.51 -12.44
N GLY A 39 -21.75 -1.74 -12.95
CA GLY A 39 -22.65 -0.94 -12.09
C GLY A 39 -23.56 -1.74 -11.15
N ARG A 40 -23.59 -3.07 -11.28
CA ARG A 40 -24.37 -3.99 -10.42
C ARG A 40 -23.49 -4.81 -9.47
N VAL A 41 -22.17 -4.62 -9.51
CA VAL A 41 -21.25 -5.28 -8.59
C VAL A 41 -21.39 -4.61 -7.23
N ASP A 42 -22.15 -5.24 -6.33
CA ASP A 42 -22.24 -4.79 -4.94
C ASP A 42 -20.98 -5.19 -4.16
N GLY A 43 -20.49 -4.30 -3.31
CA GLY A 43 -19.32 -4.49 -2.45
C GLY A 43 -19.57 -5.43 -1.27
N GLY A 44 -20.21 -6.58 -1.50
CA GLY A 44 -20.54 -7.57 -0.47
C GLY A 44 -19.32 -8.00 0.36
N ALA A 45 -19.59 -8.62 1.52
CA ALA A 45 -18.67 -8.82 2.66
C ALA A 45 -17.31 -9.50 2.38
N GLY A 46 -17.07 -10.01 1.17
CA GLY A 46 -15.83 -10.68 0.80
C GLY A 46 -14.89 -9.91 -0.14
N GLY A 47 -15.34 -8.86 -0.84
CA GLY A 47 -14.53 -8.07 -1.80
C GLY A 47 -13.95 -8.82 -3.01
N SER A 48 -13.83 -10.15 -2.95
CA SER A 48 -13.18 -11.02 -3.94
C SER A 48 -13.87 -11.01 -5.29
N HIS A 49 -15.20 -10.94 -5.32
CA HIS A 49 -15.95 -10.84 -6.56
C HIS A 49 -15.72 -9.49 -7.26
N ALA A 50 -15.66 -8.39 -6.49
CA ALA A 50 -15.37 -7.07 -7.04
C ALA A 50 -13.92 -6.98 -7.57
N LEU A 51 -12.96 -7.58 -6.87
CA LEU A 51 -11.58 -7.69 -7.34
C LEU A 51 -11.46 -8.53 -8.62
N ALA A 52 -12.14 -9.68 -8.69
CA ALA A 52 -12.14 -10.50 -9.90
C ALA A 52 -12.71 -9.76 -11.12
N VAL A 53 -13.83 -9.05 -10.94
CA VAL A 53 -14.41 -8.22 -12.02
C VAL A 53 -13.46 -7.08 -12.43
N LEU A 54 -12.70 -6.53 -11.48
CA LEU A 54 -11.71 -5.51 -11.77
C LEU A 54 -10.53 -6.05 -12.60
N TYR A 55 -10.04 -7.26 -12.29
CA TYR A 55 -9.01 -7.93 -13.10
C TYR A 55 -9.49 -8.19 -14.54
N GLU A 56 -10.70 -8.73 -14.71
CA GLU A 56 -11.26 -8.98 -16.04
C GLU A 56 -11.48 -7.68 -16.85
N LEU A 57 -11.87 -6.59 -16.18
CA LEU A 57 -11.99 -5.27 -16.82
C LEU A 57 -10.62 -4.75 -17.27
N ASP A 58 -9.61 -4.95 -16.45
CA ASP A 58 -8.25 -4.50 -16.69
C ASP A 58 -7.60 -5.26 -17.84
N ASP A 59 -7.77 -6.58 -17.90
CA ASP A 59 -7.35 -7.40 -19.04
C ASP A 59 -8.05 -6.96 -20.34
N ALA A 60 -9.35 -6.65 -20.27
CA ALA A 60 -10.08 -6.11 -21.42
C ALA A 60 -9.58 -4.70 -21.85
N LEU A 61 -9.12 -3.87 -20.92
CA LEU A 61 -8.51 -2.57 -21.22
C LEU A 61 -7.12 -2.72 -21.84
N GLU A 62 -6.37 -3.74 -21.42
CA GLU A 62 -5.07 -4.09 -21.99
C GLU A 62 -5.21 -4.54 -23.45
N GLU A 63 -6.18 -5.41 -23.75
CA GLU A 63 -6.54 -5.79 -25.13
C GLU A 63 -7.05 -4.60 -25.96
N GLY A 64 -7.72 -3.65 -25.31
CA GLY A 64 -8.22 -2.41 -25.93
C GLY A 64 -7.12 -1.47 -26.45
N ARG A 65 -5.86 -1.63 -26.01
CA ARG A 65 -4.74 -0.80 -26.49
C ARG A 65 -4.48 -0.95 -27.99
N GLY A 66 -4.67 -2.16 -28.53
CA GLY A 66 -4.54 -2.39 -29.98
C GLY A 66 -5.55 -1.59 -30.80
N LEU A 67 -6.73 -1.30 -30.24
CA LEU A 67 -7.74 -0.45 -30.86
C LEU A 67 -7.30 1.03 -30.87
N ALA A 68 -6.67 1.49 -29.79
CA ALA A 68 -6.13 2.85 -29.67
C ALA A 68 -4.97 3.10 -30.66
N GLU A 69 -4.16 2.08 -30.94
CA GLU A 69 -3.09 2.15 -31.95
C GLU A 69 -3.64 2.19 -33.39
N ALA A 70 -4.75 1.50 -33.66
CA ALA A 70 -5.36 1.43 -34.99
C ALA A 70 -6.22 2.65 -35.36
N LEU A 71 -6.80 3.32 -34.35
CA LEU A 71 -7.72 4.46 -34.52
C LEU A 71 -7.15 5.66 -35.29
N PRO A 72 -5.90 6.11 -35.08
CA PRO A 72 -5.32 7.20 -35.86
C PRO A 72 -5.27 6.91 -37.37
N GLY A 73 -4.99 5.66 -37.76
CA GLY A 73 -5.02 5.24 -39.18
C GLY A 73 -6.43 5.26 -39.76
N LEU A 74 -7.43 4.90 -38.96
CA LEU A 74 -8.84 4.96 -39.36
C LEU A 74 -9.33 6.42 -39.48
N LEU A 75 -8.93 7.31 -38.57
CA LEU A 75 -9.26 8.74 -38.65
C LEU A 75 -8.61 9.42 -39.86
N ALA A 76 -7.36 9.08 -40.16
CA ALA A 76 -6.64 9.60 -41.32
C ALA A 76 -7.31 9.20 -42.64
N THR A 77 -7.87 7.99 -42.72
CA THR A 77 -8.56 7.49 -43.92
C THR A 77 -10.01 7.97 -44.03
N ALA A 78 -10.73 8.10 -42.91
CA ALA A 78 -12.13 8.53 -42.88
C ALA A 78 -12.32 10.05 -43.11
N ARG A 79 -11.26 10.87 -42.94
CA ARG A 79 -11.32 12.35 -43.01
C ARG A 79 -12.53 12.94 -42.28
N PRO A 80 -12.76 12.59 -41.00
CA PRO A 80 -13.85 13.16 -40.25
C PRO A 80 -13.61 14.68 -40.09
N GLY A 81 -14.68 15.47 -40.05
CA GLY A 81 -14.55 16.90 -39.78
C GLY A 81 -13.87 17.18 -38.43
N ASP A 82 -13.22 18.34 -38.30
CA ASP A 82 -12.34 18.73 -37.17
C ASP A 82 -12.92 18.50 -35.77
N ARG A 83 -14.25 18.55 -35.63
CA ARG A 83 -14.94 18.33 -34.36
C ARG A 83 -14.88 16.86 -33.92
N VAL A 84 -15.07 15.94 -34.86
CA VAL A 84 -15.05 14.49 -34.56
C VAL A 84 -13.62 14.03 -34.36
N GLY A 85 -12.67 14.48 -35.20
CA GLY A 85 -11.24 14.20 -35.03
C GLY A 85 -10.70 14.61 -33.66
N ARG A 86 -10.92 15.87 -33.25
CA ARG A 86 -10.50 16.36 -31.93
C ARG A 86 -11.17 15.62 -30.77
N GLY A 87 -12.46 15.29 -30.90
CA GLY A 87 -13.18 14.53 -29.88
C GLY A 87 -12.61 13.12 -29.70
N THR A 88 -12.28 12.44 -30.80
CA THR A 88 -11.66 11.11 -30.76
C THR A 88 -10.22 11.14 -30.23
N GLU A 89 -9.42 12.14 -30.59
CA GLU A 89 -8.06 12.32 -30.06
C GLU A 89 -8.07 12.55 -28.55
N GLU A 90 -8.99 13.39 -28.05
CA GLU A 90 -9.14 13.65 -26.63
C GLU A 90 -9.57 12.40 -25.85
N LEU A 91 -10.52 11.62 -26.38
CA LEU A 91 -10.94 10.36 -25.76
C LEU A 91 -9.81 9.33 -25.75
N MET A 92 -9.01 9.23 -26.81
CA MET A 92 -7.83 8.36 -26.85
C MET A 92 -6.82 8.77 -25.78
N ARG A 93 -6.52 10.07 -25.68
CA ARG A 93 -5.61 10.61 -24.66
C ARG A 93 -6.06 10.24 -23.25
N GLN A 94 -7.35 10.40 -22.96
CA GLN A 94 -7.94 10.05 -21.66
C GLN A 94 -7.86 8.54 -21.38
N LEU A 95 -8.08 7.69 -22.39
CA LEU A 95 -8.01 6.24 -22.25
C LEU A 95 -6.57 5.76 -22.02
N THR A 96 -5.60 6.31 -22.75
CA THR A 96 -4.17 6.03 -22.52
C THR A 96 -3.76 6.47 -21.11
N GLU A 97 -4.12 7.69 -20.70
CA GLU A 97 -3.78 8.20 -19.37
C GLU A 97 -4.41 7.37 -18.25
N ALA A 98 -5.66 6.92 -18.41
CA ALA A 98 -6.30 6.01 -17.46
C ALA A 98 -5.58 4.66 -17.42
N GLY A 99 -5.21 4.10 -18.59
CA GLY A 99 -4.46 2.85 -18.68
C GLY A 99 -3.08 2.92 -18.02
N ASP A 100 -2.38 4.04 -18.17
CA ASP A 100 -1.07 4.27 -17.53
C ASP A 100 -1.21 4.37 -16.01
N ARG A 101 -2.26 5.04 -15.52
CA ARG A 101 -2.54 5.10 -14.07
C ARG A 101 -2.84 3.71 -13.50
N VAL A 102 -3.64 2.89 -14.18
CA VAL A 102 -3.95 1.53 -13.73
C VAL A 102 -2.70 0.67 -13.70
N ALA A 103 -1.85 0.75 -14.74
CA ALA A 103 -0.58 0.04 -14.77
C ALA A 103 0.37 0.47 -13.64
N ALA A 104 0.44 1.76 -13.32
CA ALA A 104 1.22 2.25 -12.20
C ALA A 104 0.71 1.73 -10.84
N GLU A 105 -0.61 1.71 -10.64
CA GLU A 105 -1.21 1.15 -9.43
C GLU A 105 -1.01 -0.38 -9.33
N ARG A 106 -1.01 -1.12 -10.45
CA ARG A 106 -0.62 -2.55 -10.49
C ARG A 106 0.79 -2.75 -9.94
N GLU A 107 1.76 -1.96 -10.42
CA GLU A 107 3.15 -2.06 -9.96
C GLU A 107 3.28 -1.77 -8.45
N VAL A 108 2.50 -0.83 -7.93
CA VAL A 108 2.44 -0.56 -6.48
C VAL A 108 1.83 -1.75 -5.73
N LEU A 109 0.74 -2.32 -6.23
CA LEU A 109 0.08 -3.47 -5.59
C LEU A 109 1.00 -4.70 -5.56
N GLU A 110 1.70 -5.01 -6.66
CA GLU A 110 2.67 -6.11 -6.71
C GLU A 110 3.79 -5.94 -5.69
N LYS A 111 4.33 -4.72 -5.54
CA LYS A 111 5.33 -4.41 -4.51
C LYS A 111 4.78 -4.60 -3.10
N LEU A 112 3.51 -4.24 -2.85
CA LEU A 112 2.86 -4.43 -1.55
C LEU A 112 2.63 -5.92 -1.25
N VAL A 113 2.19 -6.71 -2.22
CA VAL A 113 2.02 -8.16 -2.08
C VAL A 113 3.37 -8.83 -1.78
N ALA A 114 4.42 -8.47 -2.52
CA ALA A 114 5.77 -8.98 -2.27
C ALA A 114 6.27 -8.62 -0.86
N ALA A 115 6.00 -7.39 -0.40
CA ALA A 115 6.33 -6.96 0.96
C ALA A 115 5.52 -7.72 2.02
N GLU A 116 4.23 -7.96 1.79
CA GLU A 116 3.36 -8.74 2.67
C GLU A 116 3.86 -10.19 2.80
N GLU A 117 4.22 -10.84 1.69
CA GLU A 117 4.80 -12.18 1.72
C GLU A 117 6.13 -12.22 2.48
N ALA A 118 7.00 -11.23 2.29
CA ALA A 118 8.25 -11.12 3.03
C ALA A 118 8.01 -10.95 4.54
N LEU A 119 7.03 -10.13 4.94
CA LEU A 119 6.63 -9.98 6.34
C LEU A 119 6.05 -11.27 6.92
N ARG A 120 5.22 -12.00 6.17
CA ARG A 120 4.71 -13.32 6.60
C ARG A 120 5.85 -14.33 6.83
N ARG A 121 6.86 -14.35 5.96
CA ARG A 121 8.05 -15.20 6.14
C ARG A 121 8.83 -14.82 7.40
N ARG A 122 9.10 -13.53 7.60
CA ARG A 122 9.78 -13.03 8.82
C ARG A 122 9.00 -13.36 10.10
N LEU A 123 7.66 -13.26 10.08
CA LEU A 123 6.84 -13.66 11.22
C LEU A 123 6.96 -15.15 11.53
N ALA A 124 6.94 -16.01 10.51
CA ALA A 124 7.15 -17.45 10.68
C ALA A 124 8.56 -17.77 11.24
N GLU A 125 9.59 -17.07 10.77
CA GLU A 125 10.94 -17.16 11.30
C GLU A 125 11.01 -16.73 12.78
N HIS A 126 10.34 -15.64 13.15
CA HIS A 126 10.27 -15.19 14.55
C HIS A 126 9.53 -16.17 15.46
N GLU A 127 8.46 -16.80 14.98
CA GLU A 127 7.77 -17.84 15.74
C GLU A 127 8.66 -19.05 15.99
N GLU A 128 9.46 -19.45 14.99
CA GLU A 128 10.42 -20.54 15.15
C GLU A 128 11.54 -20.18 16.12
N LEU A 129 12.08 -18.97 16.03
CA LEU A 129 13.07 -18.46 17.01
C LEU A 129 12.50 -18.43 18.43
N ARG A 130 11.23 -18.03 18.61
CA ARG A 130 10.56 -18.08 19.92
C ARG A 130 10.50 -19.50 20.48
N ARG A 131 10.13 -20.50 19.66
CA ARG A 131 10.15 -21.91 20.06
C ARG A 131 11.54 -22.37 20.47
N GLN A 132 12.58 -21.96 19.73
CA GLN A 132 13.97 -22.27 20.07
C GLN A 132 14.39 -21.65 21.41
N VAL A 133 14.01 -20.40 21.68
CA VAL A 133 14.28 -19.74 22.98
C VAL A 133 13.58 -20.46 24.13
N ASP A 134 12.32 -20.87 23.94
CA ASP A 134 11.58 -21.60 24.96
C ASP A 134 12.19 -22.97 25.27
N GLU A 135 12.69 -23.67 24.25
CA GLU A 135 13.43 -24.93 24.44
C GLU A 135 14.78 -24.70 25.14
N LEU A 136 15.51 -23.63 24.81
CA LEU A 136 16.74 -23.28 25.53
C LEU A 136 16.47 -22.98 27.02
N ARG A 137 15.42 -22.24 27.34
CA ARG A 137 14.98 -21.99 28.73
C ARG A 137 14.54 -23.25 29.45
N ARG A 138 13.95 -24.21 28.73
CA ARG A 138 13.63 -25.53 29.29
C ARG A 138 14.89 -26.32 29.60
N LEU A 139 15.87 -26.33 28.70
CA LEU A 139 17.16 -26.99 28.90
C LEU A 139 17.94 -26.37 30.07
N GLU A 140 17.95 -25.04 30.19
CA GLU A 140 18.58 -24.34 31.32
C GLU A 140 17.96 -24.76 32.66
N ARG A 141 16.63 -24.83 32.74
CA ARG A 141 15.94 -25.35 33.93
C ARG A 141 16.30 -26.80 34.26
N LEU A 142 16.49 -27.64 33.24
CA LEU A 142 16.93 -29.03 33.42
C LEU A 142 18.37 -29.11 33.94
N VAL A 143 19.26 -28.24 33.47
CA VAL A 143 20.65 -28.16 33.99
C VAL A 143 20.65 -27.75 35.46
N LEU A 144 19.91 -26.71 35.84
CA LEU A 144 19.79 -26.29 37.24
C LEU A 144 19.21 -27.40 38.12
N ALA A 145 18.23 -28.15 37.63
CA ALA A 145 17.67 -29.30 38.35
C ALA A 145 18.71 -30.44 38.52
N LEU A 146 19.57 -30.65 37.52
CA LEU A 146 20.62 -31.67 37.57
C LEU A 146 21.72 -31.29 38.58
N ASP A 147 22.11 -30.01 38.65
CA ASP A 147 23.07 -29.54 39.65
C ASP A 147 22.49 -29.66 41.07
N ALA A 148 21.22 -29.32 41.28
CA ALA A 148 20.54 -29.55 42.56
C ALA A 148 20.50 -31.04 42.96
N LEU A 149 20.32 -31.96 42.00
CA LEU A 149 20.38 -33.40 42.26
C LEU A 149 21.79 -33.87 42.62
N ARG A 150 22.84 -33.29 42.04
CA ARG A 150 24.23 -33.57 42.40
C ARG A 150 24.53 -33.12 43.83
N GLU A 151 24.13 -31.91 44.21
CA GLU A 151 24.26 -31.43 45.59
C GLU A 151 23.53 -32.36 46.58
N GLN A 152 22.32 -32.83 46.24
CA GLN A 152 21.61 -33.82 47.06
C GLN A 152 22.37 -35.14 47.19
N GLN A 153 22.97 -35.62 46.10
CA GLN A 153 23.78 -36.83 46.10
C GLN A 153 25.02 -36.68 46.99
N GLU A 154 25.69 -35.53 46.97
CA GLU A 154 26.83 -35.23 47.83
C GLU A 154 26.42 -35.19 49.31
N VAL A 155 25.29 -34.56 49.64
CA VAL A 155 24.75 -34.53 51.02
C VAL A 155 24.40 -35.94 51.51
N ILE A 156 23.76 -36.76 50.67
CA ILE A 156 23.45 -38.16 51.00
C ILE A 156 24.74 -38.96 51.19
N GLY A 157 25.73 -38.77 50.30
CA GLY A 157 27.04 -39.39 50.40
C GLY A 157 27.76 -39.06 51.72
N GLY A 158 27.76 -37.78 52.12
CA GLY A 158 28.31 -37.33 53.39
C GLY A 158 27.62 -37.96 54.60
N ARG A 159 26.28 -37.99 54.62
CA ARG A 159 25.50 -38.64 55.70
C ARG A 159 25.77 -40.14 55.79
N LEU A 160 25.90 -40.83 54.65
CA LEU A 160 26.24 -42.26 54.62
C LEU A 160 27.67 -42.51 55.15
N ALA A 161 28.62 -41.63 54.84
CA ALA A 161 29.98 -41.71 55.39
C ALA A 161 29.99 -41.52 56.92
N GLU A 162 29.25 -40.54 57.44
CA GLU A 162 29.10 -40.34 58.89
C GLU A 162 28.43 -41.51 59.62
N LEU A 163 27.45 -42.15 58.99
CA LEU A 163 26.82 -43.36 59.54
C LEU A 163 27.79 -44.54 59.56
N ARG A 164 28.58 -44.73 58.49
CA ARG A 164 29.61 -45.77 58.43
C ARG A 164 30.76 -45.53 59.42
N GLY A 165 31.14 -44.28 59.66
CA GLY A 165 32.18 -43.92 60.64
C GLY A 165 31.82 -44.24 62.11
N ARG A 166 30.55 -44.58 62.40
CA ARG A 166 30.10 -45.03 63.73
C ARG A 166 30.12 -46.55 63.92
N ASP A 167 30.27 -47.33 62.84
CA ASP A 167 30.37 -48.80 62.85
C ASP A 167 31.82 -49.24 62.59
N THR A 168 32.71 -49.07 63.57
CA THR A 168 34.17 -49.27 63.44
C THR A 168 34.59 -50.76 63.50
N GLY A 169 33.89 -51.66 62.81
CA GLY A 169 34.13 -53.11 62.88
C GLY A 169 34.59 -53.81 61.59
N VAL A 170 34.48 -53.21 60.40
CA VAL A 170 34.67 -53.92 59.11
C VAL A 170 35.53 -53.12 58.11
N ASP A 171 36.49 -52.35 58.62
CA ASP A 171 37.20 -51.29 57.88
C ASP A 171 38.19 -51.73 56.79
N GLY A 172 38.59 -53.01 56.74
CA GLY A 172 39.66 -53.46 55.83
C GLY A 172 39.23 -53.63 54.36
N ALA A 173 38.07 -54.25 54.13
CA ALA A 173 37.57 -54.54 52.78
C ALA A 173 36.83 -53.33 52.16
N LEU A 174 36.27 -52.45 52.99
CA LEU A 174 35.58 -51.24 52.56
C LEU A 174 36.54 -50.12 52.12
N ARG A 175 37.75 -50.05 52.68
CA ARG A 175 38.77 -49.08 52.27
C ARG A 175 39.21 -49.28 50.82
N THR A 176 39.45 -50.52 50.41
CA THR A 176 39.85 -50.86 49.04
C THR A 176 38.72 -50.64 48.03
N GLY A 177 37.46 -50.92 48.43
CA GLY A 177 36.28 -50.59 47.63
C GLY A 177 36.00 -49.09 47.53
N SER A 178 36.30 -48.33 48.59
CA SER A 178 36.14 -46.87 48.62
C SER A 178 37.21 -46.16 47.78
N ASP A 179 38.48 -46.59 47.83
CA ASP A 179 39.53 -46.05 46.96
C ASP A 179 39.27 -46.34 45.47
N ALA A 180 38.70 -47.52 45.16
CA ALA A 180 38.28 -47.86 43.81
C ALA A 180 37.08 -47.00 43.35
N LEU A 181 36.14 -46.68 44.26
CA LEU A 181 35.02 -45.79 43.98
C LEU A 181 35.47 -44.33 43.82
N VAL A 182 36.40 -43.85 44.66
CA VAL A 182 36.97 -42.49 44.56
C VAL A 182 37.69 -42.31 43.22
N ARG A 183 38.52 -43.28 42.81
CA ARG A 183 39.14 -43.28 41.48
C ARG A 183 38.12 -43.32 40.35
N LEU A 184 37.08 -44.15 40.45
CA LEU A 184 36.02 -44.19 39.44
C LEU A 184 35.26 -42.86 39.33
N THR A 185 35.02 -42.18 40.46
CA THR A 185 34.38 -40.86 40.46
C THR A 185 35.29 -39.75 39.95
N GLU A 186 36.59 -39.79 40.23
CA GLU A 186 37.58 -38.85 39.66
C GLU A 186 37.72 -39.02 38.15
N ASP A 187 37.79 -40.28 37.67
CA ASP A 187 37.84 -40.59 36.25
C ASP A 187 36.53 -40.17 35.54
N GLN A 188 35.37 -40.36 36.19
CA GLN A 188 34.07 -39.88 35.66
C GLN A 188 33.97 -38.35 35.66
N LEU A 189 34.50 -37.66 36.66
CA LEU A 189 34.59 -36.19 36.71
C LEU A 189 35.54 -35.65 35.65
N ALA A 190 36.67 -36.31 35.41
CA ALA A 190 37.62 -35.95 34.36
C ALA A 190 37.01 -36.08 32.95
N VAL A 191 36.09 -37.03 32.75
CA VAL A 191 35.34 -37.18 31.49
C VAL A 191 34.19 -36.16 31.37
N LEU A 192 33.55 -35.78 32.47
CA LEU A 192 32.44 -34.82 32.50
C LEU A 192 32.86 -33.35 32.40
N ALA A 193 34.04 -32.98 32.92
CA ALA A 193 34.52 -31.59 32.91
C ALA A 193 34.72 -31.00 31.49
N PRO A 194 35.27 -31.72 30.50
CA PRO A 194 35.35 -31.24 29.12
C PRO A 194 33.96 -31.11 28.48
N GLN A 195 33.06 -32.07 28.73
CA GLN A 195 31.71 -32.07 28.15
C GLN A 195 30.86 -30.91 28.68
N THR A 196 30.91 -30.66 29.99
CA THR A 196 30.23 -29.52 30.62
C THR A 196 30.80 -28.19 30.12
N ARG A 197 32.12 -28.07 30.00
CA ARG A 197 32.75 -26.87 29.41
C ARG A 197 32.30 -26.64 27.96
N GLN A 198 32.21 -27.70 27.17
CA GLN A 198 31.75 -27.61 25.78
C GLN A 198 30.27 -27.22 25.67
N VAL A 199 29.42 -27.68 26.59
CA VAL A 199 28.01 -27.30 26.66
C VAL A 199 27.87 -25.83 27.08
N LEU A 200 28.63 -25.37 28.08
CA LEU A 200 28.64 -23.96 28.50
C LEU A 200 29.14 -23.03 27.38
N GLU A 201 30.16 -23.42 26.62
CA GLU A 201 30.61 -22.67 25.44
C GLU A 201 29.54 -22.59 24.34
N ARG A 202 28.78 -23.68 24.11
CA ARG A 202 27.64 -23.67 23.19
C ARG A 202 26.51 -22.79 23.69
N ALA A 203 26.21 -22.83 24.99
CA ALA A 203 25.19 -21.98 25.61
C ALA A 203 25.58 -20.49 25.51
N ALA A 204 26.83 -20.14 25.81
CA ALA A 204 27.32 -18.77 25.67
C ALA A 204 27.26 -18.27 24.21
N LYS A 205 27.59 -19.13 23.24
CA LYS A 205 27.43 -18.82 21.80
C LYS A 205 25.96 -18.60 21.42
N ALA A 206 25.06 -19.47 21.89
CA ALA A 206 23.63 -19.34 21.64
C ALA A 206 23.06 -18.06 22.27
N GLN A 207 23.48 -17.72 23.49
CA GLN A 207 23.08 -16.48 24.17
C GLN A 207 23.61 -15.24 23.42
N GLY A 208 24.84 -15.29 22.92
CA GLY A 208 25.40 -14.23 22.07
C GLY A 208 24.63 -14.04 20.76
N ALA A 209 24.23 -15.14 20.11
CA ALA A 209 23.41 -15.11 18.90
C ALA A 209 22.00 -14.54 19.18
N LEU A 210 21.39 -14.92 20.31
CA LEU A 210 20.09 -14.38 20.73
C LEU A 210 20.16 -12.87 20.95
N ALA A 211 21.16 -12.39 21.70
CA ALA A 211 21.33 -10.96 21.97
C ALA A 211 21.62 -10.14 20.69
N ALA A 212 22.19 -10.76 19.65
CA ALA A 212 22.37 -10.12 18.35
C ALA A 212 21.04 -10.04 17.57
N ALA A 213 20.27 -11.13 17.57
CA ALA A 213 18.95 -11.17 16.94
C ALA A 213 17.95 -10.21 17.60
N GLU A 214 17.98 -10.08 18.93
CA GLU A 214 17.16 -9.10 19.67
C GLU A 214 17.48 -7.66 19.24
N ARG A 215 18.78 -7.32 19.11
CA ARG A 215 19.20 -6.00 18.62
C ARG A 215 18.75 -5.73 17.18
N GLU A 216 18.83 -6.73 16.30
CA GLU A 216 18.35 -6.61 14.92
C GLU A 216 16.82 -6.43 14.87
N HIS A 217 16.09 -7.09 15.77
CA HIS A 217 14.64 -6.94 15.89
C HIS A 217 14.26 -5.54 16.39
N GLU A 218 14.94 -5.02 17.42
CA GLU A 218 14.74 -3.65 17.91
C GLU A 218 15.02 -2.61 16.82
N ALA A 219 16.10 -2.79 16.04
CA ALA A 219 16.40 -1.93 14.89
C ALA A 219 15.29 -2.00 13.83
N SER A 220 14.81 -3.20 13.50
CA SER A 220 13.71 -3.40 12.55
C SER A 220 12.40 -2.76 13.02
N LEU A 221 12.09 -2.82 14.33
CA LEU A 221 10.92 -2.14 14.90
C LEU A 221 11.04 -0.62 14.82
N ALA A 222 12.23 -0.06 15.04
CA ALA A 222 12.48 1.37 14.88
C ALA A 222 12.32 1.81 13.42
N GLU A 223 12.81 1.01 12.46
CA GLU A 223 12.61 1.25 11.02
C GLU A 223 11.12 1.20 10.64
N LEU A 224 10.37 0.22 11.16
CA LEU A 224 8.92 0.12 10.93
C LEU A 224 8.16 1.32 11.49
N ALA A 225 8.50 1.78 12.70
CA ALA A 225 7.92 2.98 13.29
C ALA A 225 8.21 4.22 12.43
N SER A 226 9.46 4.37 11.97
CA SER A 226 9.84 5.47 11.06
C SER A 226 9.09 5.42 9.73
N CYS A 227 8.85 4.23 9.17
CA CYS A 227 8.07 4.05 7.96
C CYS A 227 6.59 4.40 8.18
N HIS A 228 6.03 4.03 9.33
CA HIS A 228 4.66 4.37 9.71
C HIS A 228 4.47 5.89 9.82
N ASP A 229 5.36 6.57 10.55
CA ASP A 229 5.34 8.03 10.66
C ASP A 229 5.42 8.70 9.28
N ARG A 230 6.24 8.16 8.37
CA ARG A 230 6.35 8.68 7.00
C ARG A 230 5.06 8.49 6.21
N LEU A 231 4.39 7.34 6.36
CA LEU A 231 3.09 7.09 5.74
C LEU A 231 2.02 8.04 6.27
N GLU A 232 1.95 8.25 7.58
CA GLU A 232 1.01 9.21 8.19
C GLU A 232 1.23 10.63 7.66
N ARG A 233 2.49 11.08 7.56
CA ARG A 233 2.82 12.38 6.95
C ARG A 233 2.34 12.48 5.50
N ILE A 234 2.61 11.46 4.67
CA ILE A 234 2.16 11.44 3.27
C ILE A 234 0.62 11.46 3.18
N GLN A 235 -0.07 10.73 4.05
CA GLN A 235 -1.53 10.73 4.10
C GLN A 235 -2.08 12.10 4.51
N ALA A 236 -1.48 12.76 5.50
CA ALA A 236 -1.84 14.11 5.90
C ALA A 236 -1.62 15.13 4.78
N GLU A 237 -0.48 15.05 4.07
CA GLU A 237 -0.18 15.89 2.91
C GLU A 237 -1.15 15.65 1.74
N ARG A 238 -1.49 14.39 1.44
CA ARG A 238 -2.48 14.07 0.41
C ARG A 238 -3.87 14.58 0.81
N GLY A 239 -4.25 14.43 2.07
CA GLY A 239 -5.50 14.95 2.62
C GLY A 239 -5.61 16.47 2.48
N SER A 240 -4.54 17.20 2.80
CA SER A 240 -4.51 18.67 2.66
C SER A 240 -4.57 19.11 1.20
N ARG A 241 -3.86 18.45 0.29
CA ARG A 241 -3.92 18.71 -1.16
C ARG A 241 -5.32 18.45 -1.72
N LEU A 242 -5.95 17.32 -1.38
CA LEU A 242 -7.31 17.02 -1.82
C LEU A 242 -8.33 18.01 -1.27
N ALA A 243 -8.20 18.45 -0.01
CA ALA A 243 -9.04 19.49 0.56
C ALA A 243 -8.86 20.84 -0.16
N SER A 244 -7.62 21.18 -0.56
CA SER A 244 -7.36 22.37 -1.38
C SER A 244 -8.02 22.29 -2.76
N LEU A 245 -7.84 21.16 -3.47
CA LEU A 245 -8.45 20.94 -4.78
C LEU A 245 -9.97 20.95 -4.74
N ARG A 246 -10.59 20.38 -3.70
CA ARG A 246 -12.04 20.44 -3.49
C ARG A 246 -12.53 21.87 -3.29
N ARG A 247 -11.79 22.69 -2.53
CA ARG A 247 -12.11 24.12 -2.36
C ARG A 247 -12.02 24.87 -3.68
N HIS A 248 -11.00 24.61 -4.50
CA HIS A 248 -10.86 25.23 -5.83
C HIS A 248 -11.99 24.80 -6.77
N ALA A 249 -12.27 23.50 -6.87
CA ALA A 249 -13.36 23.00 -7.69
C ALA A 249 -14.74 23.53 -7.24
N GLN A 250 -14.92 23.81 -5.95
CA GLN A 250 -16.13 24.46 -5.45
C GLN A 250 -16.18 25.94 -5.84
N ALA A 251 -15.09 26.68 -5.67
CA ALA A 251 -14.98 28.08 -6.12
C ALA A 251 -15.25 28.20 -7.63
N ASP A 252 -14.70 27.30 -8.45
CA ASP A 252 -14.93 27.27 -9.90
C ASP A 252 -16.41 27.04 -10.25
N ARG A 253 -17.10 26.16 -9.50
CA ARG A 253 -18.55 25.93 -9.69
C ARG A 253 -19.36 27.15 -9.26
N GLU A 254 -18.98 27.82 -8.19
CA GLU A 254 -19.62 29.05 -7.71
C GLU A 254 -19.43 30.18 -8.72
N LEU A 255 -18.22 30.33 -9.28
CA LEU A 255 -17.91 31.29 -10.34
C LEU A 255 -18.68 30.97 -11.62
N ALA A 256 -18.71 29.71 -12.07
CA ALA A 256 -19.51 29.29 -13.22
C ALA A 256 -21.02 29.49 -13.01
N ARG A 257 -21.50 29.37 -11.75
CA ARG A 257 -22.90 29.68 -11.40
C ARG A 257 -23.14 31.19 -11.42
N ALA A 258 -22.22 32.00 -10.90
CA ALA A 258 -22.31 33.46 -10.93
C ALA A 258 -22.28 34.00 -12.38
N LEU A 259 -21.41 33.45 -13.24
CA LEU A 259 -21.36 33.81 -14.66
C LEU A 259 -22.64 33.45 -15.39
N ARG A 260 -23.21 32.25 -15.15
CA ARG A 260 -24.53 31.88 -15.72
C ARG A 260 -25.67 32.74 -15.19
N GLY A 261 -25.65 33.08 -13.90
CA GLY A 261 -26.63 33.99 -13.30
C GLY A 261 -26.55 35.40 -13.90
N ALA A 262 -25.34 35.92 -14.12
CA ALA A 262 -25.12 37.20 -14.77
C ALA A 262 -25.53 37.19 -16.25
N ALA A 263 -25.25 36.10 -16.98
CA ALA A 263 -25.70 35.92 -18.36
C ALA A 263 -27.24 35.84 -18.45
N ALA A 264 -27.90 35.17 -17.50
CA ALA A 264 -29.36 35.13 -17.42
C ALA A 264 -29.97 36.50 -17.04
N ALA A 265 -29.31 37.27 -16.17
CA ALA A 265 -29.72 38.63 -15.82
C ALA A 265 -29.52 39.63 -16.98
N ALA A 266 -28.46 39.46 -17.78
CA ALA A 266 -28.21 40.24 -18.99
C ALA A 266 -29.08 39.78 -20.19
N GLY A 267 -29.50 38.50 -20.20
CA GLY A 267 -30.30 37.88 -21.26
C GLY A 267 -31.82 38.02 -21.10
N GLY A 268 -32.30 38.72 -20.06
CA GLY A 268 -33.73 38.91 -19.77
C GLY A 268 -34.52 39.74 -20.79
N THR A 269 -33.89 40.28 -21.84
CA THR A 269 -34.57 41.07 -22.88
C THR A 269 -34.11 40.77 -24.32
N ALA A 270 -33.26 39.76 -24.55
CA ALA A 270 -32.66 39.52 -25.88
C ALA A 270 -33.39 38.47 -26.75
N GLU A 271 -34.33 37.69 -26.21
CA GLU A 271 -35.09 36.71 -27.01
C GLU A 271 -36.34 37.29 -27.70
N ALA A 272 -36.60 38.60 -27.59
CA ALA A 272 -37.75 39.24 -28.24
C ALA A 272 -37.42 40.09 -29.48
N GLN A 273 -36.15 40.28 -29.86
CA GLN A 273 -35.78 41.14 -31.00
C GLN A 273 -34.64 40.55 -31.85
N ALA A 274 -34.87 39.35 -32.38
CA ALA A 274 -34.15 38.89 -33.56
C ALA A 274 -34.61 39.72 -34.78
N GLY A 275 -34.06 40.93 -34.94
CA GLY A 275 -34.36 41.78 -36.10
C GLY A 275 -33.83 43.21 -36.10
N GLN A 276 -33.22 43.72 -35.03
CA GLN A 276 -32.66 45.07 -35.03
C GLN A 276 -31.15 45.02 -34.81
N HIS A 277 -30.42 45.57 -35.79
CA HIS A 277 -28.97 45.73 -35.75
C HIS A 277 -28.58 46.47 -34.46
N ALA A 278 -27.84 45.77 -33.58
CA ALA A 278 -27.20 46.38 -32.43
C ALA A 278 -26.38 47.58 -32.91
N THR A 279 -26.62 48.74 -32.32
CA THR A 279 -25.94 49.97 -32.68
C THR A 279 -24.50 49.92 -32.17
N LEU A 280 -23.58 50.59 -32.87
CA LEU A 280 -22.14 50.53 -32.55
C LEU A 280 -21.83 51.01 -31.11
N GLU A 281 -22.63 51.95 -30.60
CA GLU A 281 -22.57 52.44 -29.21
C GLU A 281 -22.96 51.36 -28.18
N GLU A 282 -23.90 50.46 -28.50
CA GLU A 282 -24.27 49.35 -27.61
C GLU A 282 -23.18 48.29 -27.58
N VAL A 283 -22.50 48.07 -28.70
CA VAL A 283 -21.34 47.16 -28.76
C VAL A 283 -20.15 47.74 -27.98
N GLU A 284 -19.88 49.05 -28.11
CA GLU A 284 -18.83 49.74 -27.34
C GLU A 284 -19.12 49.70 -25.83
N ALA A 285 -20.36 49.95 -25.41
CA ALA A 285 -20.74 49.87 -24.01
C ALA A 285 -20.60 48.46 -23.44
N VAL A 286 -20.90 47.43 -24.23
CA VAL A 286 -20.71 46.03 -23.83
C VAL A 286 -19.23 45.67 -23.76
N THR A 287 -18.40 46.14 -24.69
CA THR A 287 -16.94 45.90 -24.63
C THR A 287 -16.30 46.63 -23.45
N ASP A 288 -16.70 47.86 -23.14
CA ASP A 288 -16.20 48.61 -21.98
C ASP A 288 -16.60 47.94 -20.66
N ALA A 289 -17.83 47.38 -20.59
CA ALA A 289 -18.27 46.61 -19.43
C ALA A 289 -17.50 45.29 -19.28
N ILE A 290 -17.13 44.63 -20.39
CA ILE A 290 -16.29 43.43 -20.36
C ILE A 290 -14.87 43.79 -19.90
N ASP A 291 -14.28 44.86 -20.44
CA ASP A 291 -12.94 45.32 -20.07
C ASP A 291 -12.84 45.74 -18.60
N GLN A 292 -13.84 46.44 -18.07
CA GLN A 292 -13.88 46.78 -16.64
C GLN A 292 -13.96 45.53 -15.76
N ARG A 293 -14.69 44.49 -16.19
CA ARG A 293 -14.80 43.25 -15.42
C ARG A 293 -13.55 42.39 -15.51
N LEU A 294 -12.86 42.38 -16.64
CA LEU A 294 -11.55 41.73 -16.77
C LEU A 294 -10.52 42.40 -15.86
N ARG A 295 -10.46 43.74 -15.84
CA ARG A 295 -9.57 44.47 -14.91
C ARG A 295 -9.88 44.17 -13.44
N ALA A 296 -11.15 44.11 -13.06
CA ALA A 296 -11.55 43.75 -11.70
C ALA A 296 -11.17 42.31 -11.34
N ALA A 297 -11.26 41.37 -12.29
CA ALA A 297 -10.84 39.99 -12.09
C ALA A 297 -9.31 39.88 -11.98
N ASP A 298 -8.56 40.62 -12.79
CA ASP A 298 -7.10 40.67 -12.73
C ASP A 298 -6.60 41.28 -11.41
N GLU A 299 -7.26 42.32 -10.90
CA GLU A 299 -6.96 42.87 -9.57
C GLU A 299 -7.24 41.87 -8.44
N ALA A 300 -8.37 41.15 -8.49
CA ALA A 300 -8.69 40.13 -7.52
C ALA A 300 -7.68 38.96 -7.55
N LEU A 301 -7.25 38.53 -8.75
CA LEU A 301 -6.20 37.53 -8.90
C LEU A 301 -4.84 38.03 -8.41
N GLY A 302 -4.51 39.30 -8.64
CA GLY A 302 -3.32 39.96 -8.12
C GLY A 302 -3.27 39.92 -6.59
N GLN A 303 -4.36 40.29 -5.92
CA GLN A 303 -4.47 40.26 -4.46
C GLN A 303 -4.30 38.85 -3.88
N VAL A 304 -4.90 37.84 -4.50
CA VAL A 304 -4.76 36.44 -4.07
C VAL A 304 -3.32 35.93 -4.24
N LEU A 305 -2.64 36.33 -5.31
CA LEU A 305 -1.24 35.98 -5.54
C LEU A 305 -0.30 36.69 -4.55
N GLU A 306 -0.58 37.94 -4.20
CA GLU A 306 0.17 38.68 -3.16
C GLU A 306 -0.04 38.08 -1.77
N GLU A 307 -1.27 37.72 -1.39
CA GLU A 307 -1.56 37.02 -0.13
C GLU A 307 -0.83 35.68 -0.05
N ARG A 308 -0.80 34.93 -1.14
CA ARG A 308 -0.07 33.66 -1.22
C ARG A 308 1.44 33.86 -1.14
N GLY A 309 1.97 34.88 -1.80
CA GLY A 309 3.39 35.27 -1.68
C GLY A 309 3.76 35.64 -0.24
N ALA A 310 2.91 36.41 0.44
CA ALA A 310 3.11 36.75 1.85
C ALA A 310 3.10 35.51 2.75
N GLN A 311 2.12 34.61 2.58
CA GLN A 311 2.03 33.35 3.34
C GLN A 311 3.21 32.42 3.09
N ASP A 312 3.70 32.32 1.85
CA ASP A 312 4.88 31.51 1.52
C ASP A 312 6.18 32.10 2.10
N THR A 313 6.30 33.45 2.17
CA THR A 313 7.43 34.09 2.85
C THR A 313 7.37 33.93 4.36
N GLU A 314 6.18 34.02 4.97
CA GLU A 314 5.97 33.79 6.40
C GLU A 314 6.21 32.32 6.77
N GLY A 315 5.78 31.38 5.92
CA GLY A 315 6.09 29.96 6.01
C GLY A 315 7.60 29.66 5.91
N ARG A 316 8.33 30.35 5.04
CA ARG A 316 9.80 30.24 4.97
C ARG A 316 10.52 30.83 6.19
N VAL A 317 10.04 31.95 6.71
CA VAL A 317 10.66 32.61 7.89
C VAL A 317 10.40 31.79 9.16
N THR A 318 9.22 31.18 9.30
CA THR A 318 8.91 30.29 10.43
C THR A 318 9.75 29.01 10.39
N LEU A 319 9.94 28.39 9.22
CA LEU A 319 10.82 27.22 9.06
C LEU A 319 12.30 27.52 9.36
N LEU A 320 12.80 28.72 9.00
CA LEU A 320 14.15 29.15 9.34
C LEU A 320 14.35 29.45 10.83
N ARG A 321 13.27 29.76 11.57
CA ARG A 321 13.33 30.08 13.01
C ARG A 321 13.15 28.86 13.92
N THR A 322 12.59 27.77 13.40
CA THR A 322 12.43 26.49 14.12
C THR A 322 13.53 25.48 13.80
N GLY A 323 14.47 25.83 12.90
CA GLY A 323 15.55 24.96 12.42
C GLY A 323 16.97 25.36 12.86
N GLY A 324 17.11 26.32 13.78
CA GLY A 324 18.38 26.71 14.42
C GLY A 324 18.25 26.66 15.93
#